data_AF-A0A525D9J9-F1
#
_entry.id   AF-A0A525D9J9-F1
#
_cell.length_a   1.000
_cell.length_b   1.000
_cell.length_c   1.000
_cell.angle_alpha   90.00
_cell.angle_beta   90.00
_cell.angle_gamma   90.00
#
_symmetry.space_group_name_H-M   'P 1'
#
loop_
_entity.id
_entity.type
_entity.pdbx_description
1 polymer ?
#
loop_
_entity_poly.entity_id
_entity_poly.type
_entity_poly.pdbx_seq_one_letter_code
_entity_poly.pdbx_strand_id
1 'polypeptide(L)'
;MQQVETAAKYGNGEFKPVVEKCDGCERVVEEAGEKYCKTYLNPSAKWKLGICNFATHEKPEIVVAKVRINPLKAAKRASKS
;
A
#
# COMPACT_ATOMS: atom_id res chain seq x y z
N MET A 1 15.45 -18.91 14.73
CA MET A 1 15.16 -19.82 13.61
C MET A 1 14.02 -19.21 12.79
N GLN A 2 14.29 -18.30 11.84
CA GLN A 2 13.25 -17.61 11.04
C GLN A 2 13.84 -17.24 9.66
N GLN A 3 14.33 -18.22 8.90
CA GLN A 3 14.84 -17.99 7.53
C GLN A 3 14.46 -19.11 6.54
N VAL A 4 13.76 -20.16 7.00
CA VAL A 4 13.46 -21.33 6.15
C VAL A 4 12.13 -21.20 5.39
N GLU A 5 11.27 -20.26 5.78
CA GLU A 5 9.93 -20.13 5.18
C GLU A 5 9.88 -19.24 3.93
N THR A 6 10.84 -18.33 3.72
CA THR A 6 10.76 -17.37 2.60
C THR A 6 11.08 -18.03 1.26
N ALA A 7 12.14 -18.85 1.19
CA ALA A 7 12.53 -19.52 -0.05
C ALA A 7 11.43 -20.43 -0.62
N ALA A 8 10.66 -21.12 0.24
CA ALA A 8 9.56 -21.96 -0.21
C ALA A 8 8.34 -21.16 -0.72
N LYS A 9 8.10 -19.96 -0.15
CA LYS A 9 6.97 -19.11 -0.54
C LYS A 9 7.15 -18.54 -1.95
N TYR A 10 8.36 -18.15 -2.34
CA TYR A 10 8.63 -17.53 -3.65
C TYR A 10 9.08 -18.52 -4.73
N GLY A 11 9.60 -19.70 -4.35
CA GLY A 11 10.11 -20.71 -5.28
C GLY A 11 9.05 -21.54 -6.02
N ASN A 12 7.80 -21.61 -5.52
CA ASN A 12 6.73 -22.40 -6.16
C ASN A 12 6.07 -21.73 -7.39
N GLY A 13 6.53 -20.56 -7.81
CA GLY A 13 5.96 -19.83 -8.97
C GLY A 13 4.62 -19.16 -8.70
N GLU A 14 4.14 -19.17 -7.46
CA GLU A 14 2.91 -18.50 -7.04
C GLU A 14 3.10 -16.97 -6.94
N PHE A 15 4.31 -16.52 -6.61
CA PHE A 15 4.65 -15.11 -6.55
C PHE A 15 5.30 -14.63 -7.84
N LYS A 16 4.75 -13.56 -8.40
CA LYS A 16 5.31 -12.84 -9.54
C LYS A 16 6.29 -11.77 -9.09
N PRO A 17 7.32 -11.47 -9.91
CA PRO A 17 8.25 -10.41 -9.60
C PRO A 17 7.54 -9.07 -9.46
N VAL A 18 8.10 -8.21 -8.61
CA VAL A 18 7.61 -6.85 -8.40
C VAL A 18 7.82 -6.00 -9.65
N VAL A 19 6.97 -4.99 -9.80
CA VAL A 19 7.07 -4.00 -10.88
C VAL A 19 7.91 -2.81 -10.43
N GLU A 20 8.35 -1.95 -11.35
CA GLU A 20 9.11 -0.72 -11.02
C GLU A 20 8.38 0.18 -10.01
N LYS A 21 7.05 0.19 -10.04
CA LYS A 21 6.22 0.89 -9.03
C LYS A 21 6.33 0.31 -7.62
N CYS A 22 6.97 -0.83 -7.42
CA CYS A 22 7.23 -1.38 -6.09
C CYS A 22 8.64 -1.02 -5.58
N ASP A 23 9.51 -0.40 -6.37
CA ASP A 23 10.82 0.00 -5.90
C ASP A 23 10.69 1.02 -4.76
N GLY A 24 11.29 0.71 -3.61
CA GLY A 24 11.16 1.50 -2.39
C GLY A 24 10.01 1.10 -1.46
N CYS A 25 9.27 0.01 -1.74
CA CYS A 25 8.40 -0.62 -0.75
C CYS A 25 9.19 -1.47 0.26
N GLU A 26 8.96 -1.29 1.56
CA GLU A 26 9.57 -2.10 2.64
C GLU A 26 9.21 -3.60 2.56
N ARG A 27 8.12 -3.92 1.84
CA ARG A 27 7.59 -5.27 1.69
C ARG A 27 8.17 -6.04 0.50
N VAL A 28 9.18 -5.51 -0.18
CA VAL A 28 9.89 -6.21 -1.24
C VAL A 28 10.96 -7.13 -0.63
N VAL A 29 11.14 -8.30 -1.23
CA VAL A 29 12.18 -9.28 -0.86
C VAL A 29 12.93 -9.66 -2.11
N GLU A 30 14.24 -9.76 -2.01
CA GLU A 30 15.07 -10.26 -3.08
C GLU A 30 15.39 -11.74 -2.82
N GLU A 31 14.99 -12.61 -3.74
CA GLU A 31 15.26 -14.06 -3.69
C GLU A 31 15.72 -14.50 -5.08
N ALA A 32 16.81 -15.27 -5.16
CA ALA A 32 17.36 -15.79 -6.42
C ALA A 32 17.67 -14.73 -7.50
N GLY A 33 17.93 -13.48 -7.12
CA GLY A 33 18.22 -12.37 -8.05
C GLY A 33 16.98 -11.66 -8.60
N GLU A 34 15.78 -12.08 -8.19
CA GLU A 34 14.52 -11.40 -8.50
C GLU A 34 13.88 -10.81 -7.24
N LYS A 35 13.19 -9.69 -7.40
CA LYS A 35 12.47 -9.02 -6.32
C LYS A 35 11.01 -9.47 -6.31
N TYR A 36 10.49 -9.89 -5.17
CA TYR A 36 9.11 -10.34 -4.95
C TYR A 36 8.41 -9.53 -3.85
N CYS A 37 7.08 -9.49 -3.89
CA CYS A 37 6.28 -8.83 -2.86
C CYS A 37 5.93 -9.83 -1.76
N LYS A 38 6.19 -9.50 -0.48
CA LYS A 38 5.79 -10.31 0.69
C LYS A 38 4.29 -10.51 0.84
N THR A 39 3.49 -9.59 0.31
CA THR A 39 2.05 -9.50 0.58
C THR A 39 1.21 -9.94 -0.60
N TYR A 40 1.66 -9.64 -1.82
CA TYR A 40 0.88 -9.90 -3.03
C TYR A 40 1.59 -10.87 -3.95
N LEU A 41 0.86 -11.92 -4.31
CA LEU A 41 1.25 -12.91 -5.33
C LEU A 41 1.45 -12.25 -6.70
N ASN A 42 0.65 -11.24 -7.04
CA ASN A 42 0.74 -10.54 -8.32
C ASN A 42 0.74 -9.02 -8.12
N PRO A 43 1.92 -8.41 -7.90
CA PRO A 43 2.04 -6.96 -7.72
C PRO A 43 1.61 -6.21 -8.98
N SER A 44 1.90 -6.71 -10.19
CA SER A 44 1.49 -6.09 -11.45
C SER A 44 -0.03 -5.91 -11.55
N ALA A 45 -0.81 -6.94 -11.17
CA ALA A 45 -2.27 -6.86 -11.16
C ALA A 45 -2.78 -5.83 -10.16
N LYS A 46 -2.17 -5.74 -8.97
CA LYS A 46 -2.57 -4.74 -7.96
C LYS A 46 -2.41 -3.32 -8.50
N TRP A 47 -1.25 -3.02 -9.09
CA TRP A 47 -0.95 -1.70 -9.68
C TRP A 47 -1.80 -1.34 -10.89
N LYS A 48 -2.34 -2.34 -11.62
CA LYS A 48 -3.32 -2.11 -12.68
C LYS A 48 -4.70 -1.74 -12.14
N LEU A 49 -5.09 -2.30 -10.99
CA LEU A 49 -6.38 -2.02 -10.35
C LEU A 49 -6.36 -0.71 -9.54
N GLY A 50 -5.18 -0.26 -9.11
CA GLY A 50 -5.00 1.00 -8.40
C GLY A 50 -3.69 1.04 -7.61
N ILE A 51 -3.50 2.11 -6.85
CA ILE A 51 -2.31 2.24 -5.99
C ILE A 51 -2.31 1.12 -4.95
N CYS A 52 -1.12 0.57 -4.69
CA CYS A 52 -0.96 -0.44 -3.64
C CYS A 52 -1.23 0.21 -2.26
N ASN A 53 -2.10 -0.40 -1.46
CA ASN A 53 -2.45 0.11 -0.11
C ASN A 53 -1.25 0.13 0.85
N PHE A 54 -0.20 -0.63 0.53
CA PHE A 54 1.04 -0.68 1.29
C PHE A 54 2.19 0.04 0.60
N ALA A 55 1.93 0.79 -0.48
CA ALA A 55 2.92 1.68 -1.08
C ALA A 55 3.25 2.78 -0.07
N THR A 56 4.33 2.59 0.68
CA THR A 56 4.89 3.59 1.59
C THR A 56 5.55 4.74 0.82
N HIS A 57 5.96 4.48 -0.42
CA HIS A 57 6.61 5.44 -1.31
C HIS A 57 5.60 6.24 -2.17
N GLU A 58 4.46 5.65 -2.53
CA GLU A 58 3.44 6.30 -3.35
C GLU A 58 2.27 6.70 -2.46
N LYS A 59 2.41 7.86 -1.82
CA LYS A 59 1.34 8.41 -0.99
C LYS A 59 0.26 8.92 -1.93
N PRO A 60 -0.98 8.40 -1.88
CA PRO A 60 -2.07 9.04 -2.61
C PRO A 60 -2.12 10.48 -2.14
N GLU A 61 -2.06 11.43 -3.08
CA GLU A 61 -2.37 12.82 -2.77
C GLU A 61 -3.83 12.84 -2.31
N ILE A 62 -4.02 12.70 -1.00
CA ILE A 62 -5.27 13.03 -0.35
C ILE A 62 -5.37 14.51 -0.59
N VAL A 63 -6.07 14.90 -1.65
CA VAL A 63 -6.59 16.25 -1.79
C VAL A 63 -7.53 16.37 -0.62
N VAL A 64 -6.98 16.78 0.52
CA VAL A 64 -7.74 17.26 1.65
C VAL A 64 -8.38 18.51 1.09
N ALA A 65 -9.51 18.34 0.41
CA ALA A 65 -10.49 19.37 0.26
C ALA A 65 -10.67 19.86 1.69
N LYS A 66 -10.04 20.99 2.00
CA LYS A 66 -10.24 21.71 3.24
C LYS A 66 -11.72 22.01 3.23
N VAL A 67 -12.52 21.09 3.76
CA VAL A 67 -13.93 21.31 4.03
C VAL A 67 -13.86 22.41 5.07
N ARG A 68 -13.98 23.65 4.58
CA ARG A 68 -14.17 24.84 5.39
C ARG A 68 -15.47 24.62 6.12
N ILE A 69 -15.40 23.92 7.26
CA ILE A 69 -16.49 23.87 8.22
C ILE A 69 -16.66 25.31 8.67
N ASN A 70 -17.69 25.92 8.12
CA ASN A 70 -18.02 27.31 8.36
C ASN A 70 -18.47 27.42 9.83
N PRO A 71 -17.79 28.19 10.69
CA PRO A 71 -18.04 28.23 12.14
C PRO A 71 -19.48 28.62 12.51
N LEU A 72 -20.22 29.23 11.57
CA LEU A 72 -21.64 29.55 11.70
C LEU A 72 -22.55 28.32 11.89
N LYS A 73 -22.16 27.12 11.43
CA LYS A 73 -22.98 25.90 11.57
C LYS A 73 -22.84 25.24 12.96
N ALA A 74 -21.75 25.51 13.69
CA ALA A 74 -21.53 24.99 15.05
C ALA A 74 -22.34 25.78 16.09
N ALA A 75 -22.46 27.10 15.93
CA ALA A 75 -23.15 27.97 16.88
C ALA A 75 -24.67 27.66 17.01
N LYS A 76 -25.32 27.12 15.97
CA LYS A 76 -26.76 26.82 16.00
C LYS A 76 -27.12 25.54 16.78
N ARG A 77 -26.13 24.70 17.14
CA ARG A 77 -26.37 23.50 17.96
C ARG A 77 -26.15 23.74 19.46
N ALA A 78 -25.49 24.84 19.83
CA ALA A 78 -25.26 25.21 21.23
C ALA A 78 -26.42 25.99 21.86
N SER A 79 -27.37 26.47 21.06
CA SER A 79 -28.49 27.32 21.51
C SER A 79 -29.79 26.54 21.76
N LYS A 80 -29.71 25.21 21.87
CA LYS A 80 -30.83 24.35 22.31
C LYS A 80 -30.37 23.53 23.50
N SER A 81 -30.17 24.20 24.63
CA SER A 81 -30.03 23.64 25.98
C SER A 81 -31.02 24.36 26.87
#